data_AF-A0AA36EXV8-F1
#
_entry.id   AF-A0AA36EXV8-F1
#
_cell.length_a   1.000
_cell.length_b   1.000
_cell.length_c   1.000
_cell.angle_alpha   90.00
_cell.angle_beta   90.00
_cell.angle_gamma   90.00
#
_symmetry.space_group_name_H-M   'P 1'
#
loop_
_entity.id
_entity.type
_entity.pdbx_description
1 polymer ?
#
loop_
_entity_poly.entity_id
_entity_poly.type
_entity_poly.pdbx_seq_one_letter_code
_entity_poly.pdbx_strand_id
1 'polypeptide(L)'
;MTDHNFDPFGVLELQKKNGIDIRIRLRSCTSATKIINGISINMKMKICQLLEQIIGKLSVLIEESTSMSIKIALKVYLSCESGKEVDPYFMVLSLIELPDQKTATISKHLLSCFINHEFDDACSIY
;
A
#
# COMPACT_ATOMS: atom_id res chain seq x y z
N MET A 1 1.54 33.30 13.66
CA MET A 1 0.38 32.84 12.87
C MET A 1 -0.25 31.72 13.69
N THR A 2 -1.24 32.07 14.50
CA THR A 2 -1.78 31.22 15.57
C THR A 2 -2.67 30.13 15.01
N ASP A 3 -2.39 28.88 15.40
CA ASP A 3 -3.28 27.73 15.24
C ASP A 3 -4.65 28.09 15.81
N HIS A 4 -5.60 28.41 14.93
CA HIS A 4 -7.00 28.36 15.30
C HIS A 4 -7.33 26.88 15.48
N ASN A 5 -7.62 26.50 16.72
CA ASN A 5 -8.22 25.21 17.09
C ASN A 5 -9.35 24.89 16.10
N PHE A 6 -9.07 24.02 15.14
CA PHE A 6 -10.05 23.56 14.17
C PHE A 6 -11.08 22.73 14.94
N ASP A 7 -12.24 23.32 15.21
CA ASP A 7 -13.39 22.65 15.83
C ASP A 7 -14.17 21.88 14.75
N PRO A 8 -13.96 20.56 14.63
CA PRO A 8 -14.59 19.78 13.57
C PRO A 8 -16.11 19.63 13.79
N PHE A 9 -16.57 19.79 15.04
CA PHE A 9 -17.98 19.64 15.40
C PHE A 9 -18.76 20.93 15.14
N GLY A 10 -18.19 22.10 15.41
CA GLY A 10 -18.79 23.38 15.05
C GLY A 10 -19.02 23.55 13.55
N VAL A 11 -18.06 23.11 12.73
CA VAL A 11 -18.20 23.11 11.25
C VAL A 11 -19.29 22.14 10.79
N LEU A 12 -19.43 20.98 11.44
CA LEU A 12 -20.47 20.00 11.14
C LEU A 12 -21.88 20.55 11.39
N GLU A 13 -22.07 21.24 12.52
CA GLU A 13 -23.36 21.84 12.87
C GLU A 13 -23.74 22.99 11.93
N LEU A 14 -22.77 23.79 11.48
CA LEU A 14 -22.99 24.81 10.44
C LEU A 14 -23.41 24.19 9.11
N GLN A 15 -22.76 23.10 8.68
CA GLN A 15 -23.10 22.42 7.42
C GLN A 15 -24.50 21.81 7.44
N LYS A 16 -24.90 21.18 8.56
CA LYS A 16 -26.27 20.68 8.76
C LYS A 16 -27.31 21.81 8.71
N LYS A 17 -27.05 22.91 9.41
CA LYS A 17 -27.94 24.08 9.42
C LYS A 17 -28.09 24.72 8.03
N ASN A 18 -27.06 24.62 7.19
CA ASN A 18 -27.09 25.10 5.81
C ASN A 18 -27.74 24.12 4.82
N GLY A 19 -28.36 23.03 5.29
CA GLY A 19 -29.06 22.07 4.43
C GLY A 19 -28.13 21.23 3.54
N ILE A 20 -26.83 21.19 3.86
CA ILE A 20 -25.87 20.38 3.12
C ILE A 20 -26.05 18.92 3.54
N ASP A 21 -26.44 18.05 2.61
CA ASP A 21 -26.51 16.61 2.86
C ASP A 21 -25.10 16.05 3.09
N ILE A 22 -24.83 15.75 4.35
CA ILE A 22 -23.57 15.20 4.89
C ILE A 22 -23.50 13.67 4.83
N ARG A 23 -24.42 13.00 4.10
CA ARG A 23 -24.34 11.54 3.86
C ARG A 23 -22.94 11.11 3.40
N ILE A 24 -22.42 10.08 4.09
CA ILE A 24 -21.20 9.31 3.82
C ILE A 24 -20.12 10.07 3.03
N ARG A 25 -19.64 11.20 3.54
CA ARG A 25 -18.44 11.87 2.99
C ARG A 25 -17.20 11.48 3.77
N LEU A 26 -16.09 11.33 3.06
CA LEU A 26 -14.76 11.24 3.66
C LEU A 26 -14.46 12.56 4.39
N ARG A 27 -14.54 12.53 5.72
CA ARG A 27 -14.63 13.74 6.58
C ARG A 27 -13.34 14.55 6.66
N SER A 28 -12.22 13.98 6.24
CA SER A 28 -10.91 14.63 6.16
C SER A 28 -10.01 13.80 5.25
N CYS A 29 -8.97 14.42 4.68
CA CYS A 29 -7.93 13.69 3.96
C CYS A 29 -7.32 12.59 4.84
N THR A 30 -7.14 12.85 6.14
CA THR A 30 -6.65 11.85 7.10
C THR A 30 -7.58 10.63 7.23
N SER A 31 -8.88 10.85 7.36
CA SER A 31 -9.86 9.76 7.43
C SER A 31 -9.96 9.00 6.10
N ALA A 32 -9.93 9.71 4.97
CA ALA A 32 -9.88 9.13 3.64
C ALA A 32 -8.67 8.20 3.47
N THR A 33 -7.47 8.70 3.78
CA THR A 33 -6.23 7.93 3.69
C THR A 33 -6.28 6.69 4.57
N LYS A 34 -6.77 6.79 5.81
CA LYS A 34 -6.90 5.63 6.70
C LYS A 34 -7.84 4.56 6.13
N ILE A 35 -8.98 4.97 5.58
CA ILE A 35 -9.95 4.03 4.98
C ILE A 35 -9.36 3.37 3.74
N ILE A 36 -8.79 4.15 2.82
CA ILE A 36 -8.17 3.63 1.59
C ILE A 36 -7.01 2.69 1.92
N ASN A 37 -6.14 3.06 2.87
CA ASN A 37 -5.04 2.22 3.30
C ASN A 37 -5.54 0.91 3.92
N GLY A 38 -6.55 0.96 4.79
CA GLY A 38 -7.14 -0.24 5.39
C GLY A 38 -7.73 -1.19 4.35
N ILE A 39 -8.48 -0.64 3.38
CA ILE A 39 -9.04 -1.43 2.26
C ILE A 39 -7.90 -2.01 1.42
N SER A 40 -6.91 -1.20 1.04
CA SER A 40 -5.79 -1.65 0.22
C SER A 40 -4.97 -2.76 0.89
N ILE A 41 -4.67 -2.63 2.18
CA ILE A 41 -3.96 -3.67 2.95
C ILE A 41 -4.78 -4.96 2.93
N ASN A 42 -6.07 -4.90 3.26
CA ASN A 42 -6.94 -6.08 3.28
C ASN A 42 -7.03 -6.76 1.89
N MET A 43 -7.16 -5.98 0.81
CA MET A 43 -7.17 -6.52 -0.55
C MET A 43 -5.86 -7.19 -0.93
N LYS A 44 -4.72 -6.57 -0.60
CA LYS A 44 -3.39 -7.16 -0.86
C LYS A 44 -3.19 -8.46 -0.11
N MET A 45 -3.55 -8.51 1.18
CA MET A 45 -3.45 -9.73 2.00
C MET A 45 -4.29 -10.86 1.40
N LYS A 46 -5.54 -10.59 1.02
CA LYS A 46 -6.39 -11.59 0.37
C LYS A 46 -5.79 -12.13 -0.92
N ILE A 47 -5.15 -11.27 -1.71
CA ILE A 47 -4.52 -11.71 -2.95
C ILE A 47 -3.25 -12.51 -2.66
N CYS A 48 -2.42 -12.12 -1.69
CA CYS A 48 -1.26 -12.92 -1.27
C CYS A 48 -1.70 -14.32 -0.81
N GLN A 49 -2.76 -14.42 -0.01
CA GLN A 49 -3.35 -15.70 0.41
C GLN A 49 -3.90 -16.54 -0.76
N LEU A 50 -4.43 -15.89 -1.81
CA LEU A 50 -4.83 -16.60 -3.03
C LEU A 50 -3.63 -17.10 -3.83
N LEU A 51 -2.53 -16.33 -3.85
CA LEU A 51 -1.30 -16.71 -4.54
C LEU A 51 -0.65 -17.96 -3.92
N GLU A 52 -0.74 -18.14 -2.60
CA GLU A 52 -0.30 -19.36 -1.91
C GLU A 52 -1.02 -20.63 -2.42
N GLN A 53 -2.24 -20.48 -2.92
CA GLN A 53 -3.07 -21.59 -3.40
C GLN A 53 -2.89 -21.86 -4.90
N ILE A 54 -2.24 -20.95 -5.63
CA ILE A 54 -2.06 -21.06 -7.07
C ILE A 54 -0.83 -21.91 -7.37
N ILE A 55 -1.03 -22.97 -8.16
CA ILE A 55 0.07 -23.70 -8.80
C ILE A 55 0.51 -22.88 -10.01
N GLY A 56 1.51 -22.03 -9.83
CA GLY A 56 1.98 -21.09 -10.86
C GLY A 56 3.35 -20.50 -10.52
N LYS A 57 3.88 -19.71 -11.45
CA LYS A 57 5.13 -18.96 -11.22
C LYS A 57 4.80 -17.60 -10.65
N LEU A 58 5.39 -17.29 -9.50
CA LEU A 58 5.40 -15.95 -8.93
C LEU A 58 6.74 -15.28 -9.25
N SER A 59 6.69 -14.03 -9.66
CA SER A 59 7.86 -13.19 -9.88
C SER A 59 7.68 -11.85 -9.17
N VAL A 60 8.80 -11.27 -8.72
CA VAL A 60 8.82 -9.97 -8.07
C VAL A 60 9.62 -9.02 -8.94
N LEU A 61 9.03 -7.88 -9.30
CA LEU A 61 9.72 -6.78 -9.96
C LEU A 61 10.00 -5.69 -8.94
N ILE A 62 11.25 -5.23 -8.92
CA ILE A 62 11.71 -4.19 -8.00
C ILE A 62 12.18 -3.01 -8.84
N GLU A 63 11.54 -1.87 -8.68
CA GLU A 63 11.88 -0.62 -9.37
C GLU A 63 12.40 0.38 -8.33
N GLU A 64 13.64 0.80 -8.49
CA GLU A 64 14.22 1.89 -7.70
C GLU A 64 13.97 3.23 -8.42
N SER A 65 13.47 4.21 -7.68
CA SER A 65 13.25 5.56 -8.19
C SER A 65 13.92 6.59 -7.28
N THR A 66 14.63 7.53 -7.89
CA THR A 66 15.22 8.68 -7.21
C THR A 66 14.50 9.94 -7.66
N SER A 67 14.04 10.75 -6.70
CA SER A 67 13.51 12.08 -6.97
C SER A 67 14.62 13.14 -6.87
N MET A 68 14.45 14.30 -7.51
CA MET A 68 15.35 15.45 -7.33
C MET A 68 15.47 15.91 -5.86
N SER A 69 14.56 15.48 -4.98
CA SER A 69 14.51 15.85 -3.55
C SER A 69 15.30 14.91 -2.61
N ILE A 70 16.23 14.10 -3.12
CA ILE A 70 17.07 13.15 -2.36
C ILE A 70 16.28 11.96 -1.78
N LYS A 71 14.95 12.01 -1.78
CA LYS A 71 14.10 10.85 -1.43
C LYS A 71 14.26 9.75 -2.47
N ILE A 72 14.66 8.58 -2.00
CA ILE A 72 14.76 7.34 -2.75
C ILE A 72 13.53 6.51 -2.40
N ALA A 73 12.91 5.88 -3.40
CA ALA A 73 11.78 4.99 -3.17
C ALA A 73 11.92 3.70 -3.97
N LEU A 74 11.59 2.59 -3.32
CA LEU A 74 11.48 1.26 -3.92
C LEU A 74 10.01 0.95 -4.19
N LYS A 75 9.67 0.65 -5.43
CA LYS A 75 8.38 0.05 -5.78
C LYS A 75 8.57 -1.45 -5.95
N VAL A 76 7.78 -2.22 -5.21
CA VAL A 76 7.78 -3.67 -5.26
C VAL A 76 6.49 -4.11 -5.93
N TYR A 77 6.60 -4.87 -7.01
CA TYR A 77 5.47 -5.43 -7.75
C TYR A 77 5.49 -6.95 -7.66
N LEU A 78 4.31 -7.55 -7.54
CA LEU A 78 4.10 -8.98 -7.75
C LEU A 78 3.56 -9.20 -9.15
N SER A 79 4.09 -10.22 -9.81
CA SER A 79 3.62 -10.72 -11.08
C SER A 79 3.38 -12.21 -10.98
N CYS A 80 2.16 -12.66 -11.29
CA CYS A 80 1.79 -14.07 -11.24
C CYS A 80 1.27 -14.52 -12.61
N GLU A 81 1.85 -15.59 -13.12
CA GLU A 81 1.32 -16.31 -14.27
C GLU A 81 0.34 -17.37 -13.77
N SER A 82 -0.94 -17.19 -14.07
CA SER A 82 -1.93 -18.25 -13.94
C SER A 82 -2.01 -18.96 -15.28
N GLY A 83 -1.74 -20.27 -15.33
CA GLY A 83 -1.59 -21.06 -16.57
C GLY A 83 -2.81 -21.14 -17.49
N LYS A 84 -3.82 -20.28 -17.30
CA LYS A 84 -5.01 -20.10 -18.14
C LYS A 84 -5.02 -18.76 -18.89
N GLU A 85 -4.16 -17.81 -18.54
CA GLU A 85 -4.16 -16.47 -19.13
C GLU A 85 -2.88 -16.18 -19.91
N VAL A 86 -3.03 -15.37 -20.97
CA VAL A 86 -1.93 -15.00 -21.87
C VAL A 86 -1.04 -13.91 -21.26
N ASP A 87 -1.61 -13.06 -20.39
CA ASP A 87 -0.90 -11.97 -19.73
C ASP A 87 -0.81 -12.23 -18.21
N PRO A 88 0.36 -12.02 -17.58
CA PRO A 88 0.51 -12.19 -16.15
C PRO A 88 -0.18 -11.05 -15.38
N TYR A 89 -0.73 -11.40 -14.21
CA TYR A 89 -1.34 -10.43 -13.31
C TYR A 89 -0.28 -9.61 -12.58
N PHE A 90 -0.31 -8.29 -12.73
CA PHE A 90 0.58 -7.38 -12.01
C PHE A 90 -0.12 -6.63 -10.87
N MET A 91 0.54 -6.56 -9.73
CA MET A 91 0.09 -5.78 -8.57
C MET A 91 1.24 -5.02 -7.93
N VAL A 92 0.98 -3.77 -7.52
CA VAL A 92 1.87 -3.04 -6.60
C VAL A 92 1.73 -3.60 -5.19
N LEU A 93 2.77 -4.28 -4.70
CA LEU A 93 2.84 -4.79 -3.34
C LEU A 93 3.10 -3.65 -2.36
N SER A 94 4.15 -2.85 -2.59
CA SER A 94 4.54 -1.77 -1.68
C SER A 94 5.31 -0.65 -2.38
N LEU A 95 5.22 0.55 -1.81
CA LEU A 95 6.05 1.69 -2.10
C LEU A 95 6.80 2.04 -0.82
N ILE A 96 8.12 1.87 -0.82
CA ILE A 96 8.96 1.97 0.36
C ILE A 96 9.90 3.15 0.19
N GLU A 97 9.81 4.14 1.07
CA GLU A 97 10.79 5.22 1.14
C GLU A 97 12.08 4.70 1.79
N LEU A 98 13.21 4.92 1.14
CA LEU A 98 14.52 4.47 1.60
C LEU A 98 15.35 5.66 2.10
N PRO A 99 16.08 5.49 3.20
CA PRO A 99 16.98 6.53 3.71
C PRO A 99 18.28 6.65 2.91
N ASP A 100 18.73 5.57 2.25
CA ASP A 100 19.89 5.54 1.35
C ASP A 100 19.82 4.36 0.35
N GLN A 101 20.70 4.38 -0.67
CA GLN A 101 20.77 3.35 -1.72
C GLN A 101 21.74 2.21 -1.39
N LYS A 102 22.10 2.02 -0.11
CA LYS A 102 23.03 0.94 0.25
C LYS A 102 22.33 -0.40 0.11
N THR A 103 23.06 -1.40 -0.40
CA THR A 103 22.55 -2.78 -0.53
C THR A 103 21.94 -3.30 0.76
N ALA A 104 22.61 -3.10 1.91
CA ALA A 104 22.09 -3.52 3.21
C ALA A 104 20.74 -2.89 3.57
N THR A 105 20.55 -1.60 3.25
CA THR A 105 19.31 -0.86 3.48
C THR A 105 18.20 -1.40 2.58
N ILE A 106 18.48 -1.59 1.30
CA ILE A 106 17.53 -2.12 0.31
C ILE A 106 17.09 -3.53 0.71
N SER A 107 18.03 -4.44 0.98
CA SER A 107 17.73 -5.83 1.36
C SER A 107 16.88 -5.90 2.64
N LYS A 108 17.22 -5.10 3.66
CA LYS A 108 16.44 -5.05 4.91
C LYS A 108 14.99 -4.63 4.67
N HIS A 109 14.77 -3.57 3.89
CA HIS A 109 13.43 -3.06 3.60
C HIS A 109 12.63 -4.02 2.71
N LEU A 110 13.30 -4.67 1.74
CA LEU A 110 12.68 -5.67 0.88
C LEU A 110 12.23 -6.91 1.68
N LEU A 111 13.10 -7.45 2.54
CA LEU A 111 12.74 -8.58 3.42
C LEU A 111 11.59 -8.22 4.35
N SER A 112 11.62 -7.03 4.95
CA SER A 112 10.52 -6.54 5.79
C SER A 112 9.21 -6.44 5.00
N CYS A 113 9.29 -6.02 3.73
CA CYS A 113 8.13 -5.97 2.85
C CYS A 113 7.52 -7.35 2.61
N PHE A 114 8.33 -8.37 2.35
CA PHE A 114 7.86 -9.74 2.14
C PHE A 114 7.24 -10.34 3.40
N ILE A 115 7.90 -10.21 4.55
CA ILE A 115 7.38 -10.68 5.84
C ILE A 115 6.03 -10.02 6.18
N ASN A 116 5.88 -8.72 5.92
CA ASN A 116 4.62 -8.00 6.16
C ASN A 116 3.46 -8.46 5.26
N HIS A 117 3.75 -9.21 4.20
CA HIS A 117 2.77 -9.77 3.28
C HIS A 117 2.76 -11.31 3.32
N GLU A 118 3.19 -11.90 4.44
CA GLU A 118 3.16 -13.35 4.69
C GLU A 118 4.04 -14.20 3.74
N PHE A 119 4.96 -13.56 3.01
CA PHE A 119 6.02 -14.28 2.30
C PHE A 119 7.18 -14.55 3.27
N ASP A 120 7.18 -15.73 3.89
CA ASP A 120 8.26 -16.22 4.73
C ASP A 120 9.01 -17.41 4.11
N ASP A 121 10.26 -17.61 4.53
CA ASP A 121 11.12 -18.72 4.10
C ASP A 121 10.64 -20.10 4.59
N ALA A 122 9.51 -20.20 5.30
CA ALA A 122 8.94 -21.51 5.65
C ALA A 122 8.27 -22.18 4.44
N CYS A 123 8.03 -21.44 3.35
CA CYS A 123 7.67 -22.00 2.06
C CYS A 123 8.90 -22.65 1.40
N SER A 124 9.23 -23.85 1.89
CA SER A 124 10.28 -24.71 1.33
C SER A 124 10.04 -24.91 -0.16
N ILE A 125 10.96 -24.39 -0.97
CA ILE A 125 11.10 -24.73 -2.37
C ILE A 125 11.49 -26.21 -2.42
N TYR A 126 10.53 -27.08 -2.72
CA TYR A 126 10.78 -28.47 -3.15
C TYR A 126 10.76 -28.54 -4.67
#